data_AF-A0A1F8XSH9-F1
#
_entry.id   AF-A0A1F8XSH9-F1
#
_cell.length_a   1.000
_cell.length_b   1.000
_cell.length_c   1.000
_cell.angle_alpha   90.00
_cell.angle_beta   90.00
_cell.angle_gamma   90.00
#
_symmetry.space_group_name_H-M   'P 1'
#
loop_
_entity.id
_entity.type
_entity.pdbx_description
1 polymer ?
#
loop_
_entity_poly.entity_id
_entity_poly.type
_entity_poly.pdbx_seq_one_letter_code
_entity_poly.pdbx_strand_id
1 'polypeptide(L)'
;MRKAEIITSAVFLLISALVLYEAKLLGFGWGIEGPQPGFFIFYLALALGLSSVVRIVQVLRDRGLLPGTKFVSAKAWPEVLKVFLPMVGAVVLMEFLGFYIASALYLGFFMRWVGRFSWGMVLLVAF
;
A
#
# COMPACT_ATOMS: atom_id res chain seq x y z
N MET A 1 -4.15 24.25 6.44
CA MET A 1 -3.87 22.79 6.45
C MET A 1 -5.13 21.93 6.38
N ARG A 2 -6.26 22.30 7.02
CA ARG A 2 -7.53 21.56 6.91
C ARG A 2 -7.97 21.20 5.49
N LYS A 3 -7.85 22.12 4.53
CA LYS A 3 -8.21 21.85 3.12
C LYS A 3 -7.41 20.66 2.55
N ALA A 4 -6.11 20.58 2.81
CA ALA A 4 -5.27 19.48 2.35
C ALA A 4 -5.64 18.16 3.03
N GLU A 5 -5.93 18.17 4.33
CA GLU A 5 -6.39 16.99 5.06
C GLU A 5 -7.72 16.44 4.53
N ILE A 6 -8.68 17.33 4.27
CA ILE A 6 -9.97 16.95 3.70
C ILE A 6 -9.78 16.39 2.28
N ILE A 7 -9.01 17.08 1.44
CA ILE A 7 -8.76 16.64 0.06
C ILE A 7 -8.10 15.26 0.05
N THR A 8 -7.02 15.05 0.81
CA THR A 8 -6.32 13.76 0.82
C THR A 8 -7.17 12.65 1.43
N SER A 9 -7.91 12.92 2.51
CA SER A 9 -8.83 11.92 3.07
C SER A 9 -9.96 11.58 2.11
N ALA A 10 -10.48 12.56 1.35
CA ALA A 10 -11.48 12.33 0.32
C ALA A 10 -10.91 11.48 -0.84
N VAL A 11 -9.69 11.76 -1.28
CA VAL A 11 -8.99 10.96 -2.30
C VAL A 11 -8.79 9.52 -1.83
N PHE A 12 -8.32 9.31 -0.60
CA PHE A 12 -8.17 7.96 -0.04
C PHE A 12 -9.50 7.24 0.13
N LEU A 13 -10.58 7.95 0.48
CA LEU A 13 -11.91 7.39 0.54
C LEU A 13 -12.40 6.91 -0.83
N LEU A 14 -12.17 7.71 -1.88
CA LEU A 14 -12.50 7.33 -3.27
C LEU A 14 -11.68 6.12 -3.74
N ILE A 15 -10.37 6.12 -3.48
CA ILE A 15 -9.49 4.99 -3.81
C ILE A 15 -9.93 3.73 -3.07
N SER A 16 -10.21 3.83 -1.77
CA SER A 16 -10.73 2.73 -0.95
C SER A 16 -12.02 2.16 -1.53
N ALA A 17 -12.97 3.02 -1.94
CA ALA A 17 -14.22 2.57 -2.54
C ALA A 17 -14.02 1.83 -3.86
N LEU A 18 -13.11 2.33 -4.73
CA LEU A 18 -12.73 1.65 -5.96
C LEU A 18 -12.11 0.28 -5.68
N VAL A 19 -11.17 0.21 -4.75
CA VAL A 19 -10.48 -1.03 -4.40
C VAL A 19 -11.45 -2.04 -3.76
N LEU A 20 -12.42 -1.58 -2.94
CA LEU A 20 -13.47 -2.44 -2.38
C LEU A 20 -14.36 -3.03 -3.48
N TYR A 21 -14.68 -2.24 -4.51
CA TYR A 21 -15.44 -2.70 -5.66
C TYR A 21 -14.69 -3.80 -6.42
N GLU A 22 -13.40 -3.58 -6.74
CA GLU A 22 -12.55 -4.57 -7.40
C GLU A 22 -12.35 -5.83 -6.55
N ALA A 23 -12.08 -5.67 -5.25
CA ALA A 23 -11.90 -6.79 -4.33
C ALA A 23 -13.17 -7.64 -4.20
N LYS A 24 -14.35 -7.01 -4.32
CA LYS A 24 -15.62 -7.74 -4.37
C LYS A 24 -15.76 -8.58 -5.64
N LEU A 25 -15.32 -8.05 -6.78
CA LEU A 25 -15.31 -8.79 -8.05
C LEU A 25 -14.34 -9.97 -8.02
N LEU A 26 -13.19 -9.81 -7.39
CA LEU A 26 -12.19 -10.87 -7.18
C LEU A 26 -12.61 -11.93 -6.14
N GLY A 27 -13.64 -11.64 -5.35
CA GLY A 27 -14.07 -12.45 -4.23
C GLY A 27 -13.25 -12.20 -2.97
N PHE A 28 -13.95 -11.86 -1.88
CA PHE A 28 -13.36 -11.60 -0.56
C PHE A 28 -13.74 -12.68 0.48
N GLY A 29 -14.30 -13.79 0.02
CA GLY A 29 -14.73 -14.89 0.88
C GLY A 29 -13.58 -15.78 1.32
N TRP A 30 -13.87 -16.64 2.29
CA TRP A 30 -12.98 -17.75 2.66
C TRP A 30 -13.46 -19.01 1.96
N GLY A 31 -12.67 -19.49 1.00
CA GLY A 31 -12.96 -20.70 0.22
C GLY A 31 -12.42 -21.95 0.89
N ILE A 32 -12.66 -23.09 0.24
CA ILE A 32 -12.17 -24.41 0.67
C ILE A 32 -10.64 -24.46 0.60
N GLU A 33 -10.04 -23.75 -0.36
CA GLU A 33 -8.59 -23.64 -0.54
C GLU A 33 -7.95 -22.48 0.25
N GLY A 34 -8.75 -21.75 1.05
CA GLY A 34 -8.30 -20.61 1.84
C GLY A 34 -8.83 -19.25 1.37
N PRO A 35 -8.18 -18.13 1.74
CA PRO A 35 -8.66 -16.79 1.42
C PRO A 35 -8.63 -16.56 -0.08
N GLN A 36 -9.75 -16.06 -0.62
CA GLN A 36 -9.82 -15.65 -2.02
C GLN A 36 -8.86 -14.47 -2.30
N PRO A 37 -8.47 -14.24 -3.57
CA PRO A 37 -7.51 -13.18 -3.92
C PRO A 37 -7.91 -11.78 -3.42
N GLY A 38 -9.22 -11.48 -3.41
CA GLY A 38 -9.75 -10.22 -2.92
C GLY A 38 -9.87 -10.12 -1.40
N PHE A 39 -9.66 -11.19 -0.63
CA PHE A 39 -9.88 -11.23 0.82
C PHE A 39 -9.07 -10.16 1.54
N PHE A 40 -7.73 -10.20 1.43
CA PHE A 40 -6.86 -9.25 2.11
C PHE A 40 -7.04 -7.82 1.61
N ILE A 41 -7.19 -7.67 0.29
CA ILE A 41 -7.39 -6.39 -0.38
C ILE A 41 -8.67 -5.72 0.15
N PHE A 42 -9.75 -6.47 0.33
CA PHE A 42 -11.02 -5.97 0.84
C PHE A 42 -10.89 -5.41 2.26
N TYR A 43 -10.33 -6.16 3.20
CA TYR A 43 -10.22 -5.69 4.59
C TYR A 43 -9.25 -4.52 4.74
N LEU A 44 -8.15 -4.51 3.98
CA LEU A 44 -7.23 -3.36 3.96
C LEU A 44 -7.90 -2.11 3.38
N ALA A 45 -8.63 -2.25 2.28
CA ALA A 45 -9.38 -1.15 1.69
C ALA A 45 -10.49 -0.65 2.62
N LEU A 46 -11.17 -1.55 3.33
CA LEU A 46 -12.19 -1.20 4.32
C LEU A 46 -11.60 -0.38 5.47
N ALA A 47 -10.46 -0.82 6.02
CA ALA A 47 -9.77 -0.10 7.08
C ALA A 47 -9.30 1.30 6.61
N LEU A 48 -8.79 1.41 5.38
CA LEU A 48 -8.43 2.70 4.77
C LEU A 48 -9.65 3.62 4.61
N GLY A 49 -10.79 3.08 4.16
CA GLY A 49 -12.03 3.84 4.02
C GLY A 49 -12.53 4.36 5.37
N LEU A 50 -12.59 3.48 6.38
CA LEU A 50 -13.02 3.84 7.73
C LEU A 50 -12.11 4.91 8.36
N SER A 51 -10.79 4.73 8.28
CA SER A 51 -9.84 5.72 8.79
C SER A 51 -9.96 7.08 8.08
N SER A 52 -10.22 7.08 6.77
CA SER A 52 -10.46 8.30 6.00
C SER A 52 -11.72 9.03 6.44
N VAL A 53 -12.82 8.30 6.67
CA VAL A 53 -14.07 8.86 7.23
C VAL A 53 -13.84 9.44 8.62
N VAL A 54 -13.19 8.68 9.51
CA VAL A 54 -12.86 9.14 10.86
C VAL A 54 -12.04 10.44 10.79
N ARG A 55 -11.07 10.54 9.89
CA ARG A 55 -10.26 11.76 9.73
C ARG A 55 -11.09 12.94 9.25
N ILE A 56 -11.97 12.76 8.27
CA ILE A 56 -12.88 13.81 7.80
C ILE A 56 -13.77 14.30 8.95
N VAL A 57 -14.37 13.38 9.72
CA VAL A 57 -15.20 13.73 10.88
C VAL A 57 -14.40 14.49 11.94
N GLN A 58 -13.17 14.06 12.25
CA GLN A 58 -12.30 14.77 13.19
C GLN A 58 -12.00 16.20 12.72
N VAL A 59 -11.65 16.40 11.45
CA VAL A 59 -11.33 17.72 10.89
C VAL A 59 -12.56 18.65 10.88
N LEU A 60 -13.75 18.11 10.65
CA LEU A 60 -15.00 18.87 10.67
C LEU A 60 -15.47 19.21 12.08
N ARG A 61 -15.24 18.31 13.05
CA ARG A 61 -15.61 18.52 14.47
C ARG A 61 -14.63 19.41 15.21
N ASP A 62 -13.38 19.44 14.79
CA ASP A 62 -12.37 20.25 15.44
C ASP A 62 -12.71 21.75 15.27
N ARG A 63 -12.83 22.49 16.38
CA ARG A 63 -12.99 23.95 16.43
C ARG A 63 -11.72 24.66 16.95
N GLY A 64 -10.58 23.96 17.02
CA GLY A 64 -9.28 24.56 17.35
C GLY A 64 -8.60 24.00 18.61
N LEU A 65 -8.80 22.72 18.95
CA LEU A 65 -8.28 22.14 20.20
C LEU A 65 -7.23 21.05 20.03
N LEU A 66 -6.89 20.63 18.81
CA LEU A 66 -5.80 19.68 18.59
C LEU A 66 -4.60 20.41 17.95
N PRO A 67 -3.41 20.39 18.59
CA PRO A 67 -2.20 20.92 17.98
C PRO A 67 -2.01 20.24 16.64
N GLY A 68 -1.88 21.04 15.58
CA GLY A 68 -1.71 20.56 14.21
C GLY A 68 -0.51 19.63 14.10
N THR A 69 -0.76 18.33 14.23
CA THR A 69 0.18 17.29 13.82
C THR A 69 0.40 17.53 12.33
N LYS A 70 1.60 18.02 11.99
CA LYS A 70 1.97 18.43 10.64
C LYS A 70 1.50 17.37 9.64
N PHE A 71 0.64 17.79 8.74
CA PHE A 71 0.32 17.06 7.52
C PHE A 71 1.63 16.61 6.88
N VAL A 72 1.85 15.29 6.82
CA VAL A 72 3.05 14.57 6.33
C VAL A 72 4.33 15.43 6.27
N SER A 73 5.28 15.19 7.19
CA SER A 73 6.60 15.80 7.07
C SER A 73 7.20 15.46 5.70
N ALA A 74 7.65 16.48 4.95
CA ALA A 74 8.33 16.30 3.66
C ALA A 74 9.52 15.31 3.73
N LYS A 75 10.01 15.02 4.95
CA LYS A 75 11.00 13.99 5.24
C LYS A 75 10.55 12.56 4.95
N ALA A 76 9.26 12.29 4.74
CA ALA A 76 8.75 10.95 4.43
C ALA A 76 8.90 10.57 2.95
N TRP A 77 9.06 11.55 2.05
CA TRP A 77 9.16 11.34 0.61
C TRP A 77 10.27 10.36 0.17
N PRO A 78 11.51 10.47 0.70
CA PRO A 78 12.57 9.54 0.33
C PRO A 78 12.24 8.08 0.68
N GLU A 79 11.56 7.84 1.80
CA GLU A 79 11.18 6.47 2.21
C GLU A 79 10.10 5.88 1.29
N VAL A 80 9.14 6.70 0.85
CA VAL A 80 8.13 6.27 -0.13
C VAL A 80 8.80 5.91 -1.46
N LEU A 81 9.69 6.78 -1.95
CA LEU A 81 10.40 6.55 -3.21
C LEU A 81 11.29 5.30 -3.19
N LYS A 82 11.91 4.99 -2.04
CA LYS A 82 12.74 3.79 -1.87
C LYS A 82 11.98 2.49 -2.12
N VAL A 83 10.67 2.45 -1.87
CA VAL A 83 9.84 1.26 -2.12
C VAL A 83 9.14 1.34 -3.48
N PHE A 84 8.67 2.53 -3.84
CA PHE A 84 7.94 2.76 -5.09
C PHE A 84 8.81 2.54 -6.34
N LEU A 85 10.03 3.09 -6.37
CA LEU A 85 10.93 2.96 -7.52
C LEU A 85 11.25 1.50 -7.86
N PRO A 86 11.62 0.64 -6.88
CA PRO A 86 11.79 -0.79 -7.14
C PRO A 86 10.53 -1.50 -7.63
N MET A 87 9.34 -1.14 -7.11
CA MET A 87 8.07 -1.73 -7.58
C MET A 87 7.80 -1.40 -9.04
N VAL A 88 7.97 -0.13 -9.45
CA VAL A 88 7.80 0.28 -10.85
C VAL A 88 8.80 -0.45 -11.74
N GLY A 89 10.07 -0.54 -11.31
CA GLY A 89 11.09 -1.31 -12.03
C GLY A 89 10.70 -2.79 -12.19
N ALA A 90 10.15 -3.42 -11.15
CA ALA A 90 9.70 -4.81 -11.21
C ALA A 90 8.57 -5.01 -12.22
N VAL A 91 7.56 -4.12 -12.24
CA VAL A 91 6.47 -4.18 -13.22
C VAL A 91 6.99 -4.05 -14.64
N VAL A 92 7.94 -3.15 -14.89
CA VAL A 92 8.59 -3.02 -16.20
C VAL A 92 9.37 -4.29 -16.55
N LEU A 93 10.10 -4.87 -15.60
CA LEU A 93 10.84 -6.12 -15.81
C LEU A 93 9.92 -7.32 -16.10
N MET A 94 8.70 -7.34 -15.55
CA MET A 94 7.74 -8.41 -15.80
C MET A 94 7.37 -8.52 -17.28
N GLU A 95 7.31 -7.41 -18.02
CA GLU A 95 7.02 -7.39 -19.45
C GLU A 95 8.12 -8.09 -20.27
N PHE A 96 9.38 -7.96 -19.88
CA PHE A 96 10.52 -8.49 -20.64
C PHE A 96 10.97 -9.89 -20.19
N LEU A 97 10.91 -10.16 -18.89
CA LEU A 97 11.48 -11.37 -18.27
C LEU A 97 10.40 -12.35 -17.78
N GLY A 98 9.13 -11.95 -17.83
CA GLY A 98 8.02 -12.71 -17.27
C GLY A 98 7.88 -12.56 -15.75
N PHE A 99 6.71 -12.93 -15.24
CA PHE A 99 6.32 -12.73 -13.85
C PHE A 99 7.26 -13.41 -12.84
N TYR A 100 7.62 -14.68 -13.07
CA TYR A 100 8.41 -15.45 -12.10
C TYR A 100 9.83 -14.90 -11.92
N ILE A 101 10.55 -14.64 -13.02
CA ILE A 101 11.93 -14.15 -12.98
C ILE A 101 11.95 -12.72 -12.42
N ALA A 102 11.03 -11.86 -12.87
CA ALA A 102 10.95 -10.49 -12.36
C ALA A 102 10.62 -10.45 -10.86
N SER A 103 9.74 -11.34 -10.38
CA SER A 103 9.40 -11.44 -8.95
C SER A 103 10.58 -11.94 -8.11
N ALA A 104 11.33 -12.94 -8.59
CA ALA A 104 12.55 -13.42 -7.94
C ALA A 104 13.62 -12.31 -7.83
N LEU A 105 13.86 -11.59 -8.93
CA LEU A 105 14.79 -10.47 -8.95
C LEU A 105 14.36 -9.33 -8.03
N TYR A 106 13.07 -8.96 -8.05
CA TYR A 106 12.52 -7.94 -7.18
C TYR A 106 12.66 -8.32 -5.70
N LEU A 107 12.26 -9.55 -5.34
CA LEU A 107 12.36 -10.05 -3.97
C LEU A 107 13.81 -10.07 -3.49
N GLY A 108 14.72 -10.63 -4.29
CA GLY A 108 16.13 -10.72 -3.94
C GLY A 108 16.78 -9.33 -3.80
N PHE A 109 16.45 -8.41 -4.70
CA PHE A 109 16.87 -7.01 -4.61
C PHE A 109 16.37 -6.35 -3.33
N PHE A 110 15.09 -6.53 -2.98
CA PHE A 110 14.49 -5.95 -1.78
C PHE A 110 15.11 -6.53 -0.50
N MET A 111 15.32 -7.85 -0.44
CA MET A 111 16.00 -8.52 0.66
C MET A 111 17.43 -7.99 0.84
N ARG A 112 18.17 -7.79 -0.25
CA ARG A 112 19.56 -7.33 -0.16
C ARG A 112 19.67 -5.86 0.18
N TRP A 113 18.87 -5.01 -0.44
CA TRP A 113 19.00 -3.56 -0.31
C TRP A 113 18.28 -3.00 0.93
N VAL A 114 17.01 -3.40 1.12
CA VAL A 114 16.18 -2.92 2.23
C VAL A 114 16.39 -3.80 3.46
N GLY A 115 16.32 -5.13 3.29
CA GLY A 115 16.44 -6.10 4.39
C GLY A 115 17.87 -6.34 4.88
N ARG A 116 18.88 -6.00 4.08
CA ARG A 116 20.32 -6.23 4.35
C ARG A 116 20.66 -7.70 4.70
N PHE A 117 19.96 -8.65 4.11
CA PHE A 117 20.21 -10.09 4.32
C PHE A 117 21.50 -10.57 3.62
N SER A 118 22.04 -11.70 4.09
CA SER A 118 23.20 -12.35 3.47
C SER A 118 22.84 -13.00 2.13
N TRP A 119 23.80 -13.05 1.20
CA TRP A 119 23.57 -13.59 -0.15
C TRP A 119 23.07 -15.04 -0.15
N GLY A 120 23.51 -15.87 0.81
CA GLY A 120 23.01 -17.24 0.94
C GLY A 120 21.51 -17.31 1.24
N MET A 121 21.00 -16.41 2.07
CA MET A 121 19.57 -16.35 2.39
C MET A 121 18.75 -15.73 1.25
N VAL A 122 19.34 -14.79 0.50
CA VAL A 122 18.70 -14.24 -0.70
C VAL A 122 18.51 -15.32 -1.76
N LEU A 123 19.55 -16.11 -2.06
CA LEU A 123 19.47 -17.16 -3.07
C LEU A 123 18.50 -18.28 -2.68
N LEU A 124 18.42 -18.65 -1.39
CA LEU A 124 17.53 -19.71 -0.90
C LEU A 124 16.03 -19.35 -0.90
N VAL A 125 15.70 -18.06 -0.83
CA VAL A 125 14.32 -17.59 -0.68
C VAL A 125 13.78 -17.02 -1.99
N ALA A 126 14.62 -16.38 -2.79
CA ALA A 126 14.22 -15.78 -4.06
C ALA A 126 14.17 -16.80 -5.22
N PHE A 127 14.79 -17.98 -5.07
CA PHE A 127 14.84 -19.05 -6.06
C PHE A 127 14.56 -20.39 -5.40
#